data_AF-A0A821LPL8-F1
#
_entry.id   AF-A0A821LPL8-F1
#
_cell.length_a   1.000
_cell.length_b   1.000
_cell.length_c   1.000
_cell.angle_alpha   90.00
_cell.angle_beta   90.00
_cell.angle_gamma   90.00
#
_symmetry.space_group_name_H-M   'P 1'
#
loop_
_entity.id
_entity.type
_entity.pdbx_description
1 polymer ?
#
loop_
_entity_poly.entity_id
_entity_poly.type
_entity_poly.pdbx_seq_one_letter_code
_entity_poly.pdbx_strand_id
1 'polypeptide(L)'
;DFIMCMPVSIFLAIVYLSYKVPGLMELLLHPTKRYIFVRDLPTEMRYPLVVRHHYLYCIMEVLKYLSTLGLITFVDRPIISCLEKLNALIYVHPKSYLINTINQTNNSNEPIDNMSNYPKQIYNFISLKNANRFCAKCLVYERLSETSIGTRNSQTAIQQ
;
A
#
# COMPACT_ATOMS: atom_id res chain seq x y z
N ASP A 1 -0.14 13.04 -1.41
CA ASP A 1 0.76 14.04 -2.05
C ASP A 1 2.28 13.82 -1.89
N PHE A 2 2.80 12.70 -1.35
CA PHE A 2 4.24 12.63 -1.05
C PHE A 2 5.16 12.70 -2.28
N ILE A 3 4.85 11.96 -3.36
CA ILE A 3 5.73 11.86 -4.54
C ILE A 3 5.73 13.15 -5.37
N MET A 4 4.55 13.75 -5.56
CA MET A 4 4.38 14.96 -6.38
C MET A 4 4.91 16.22 -5.68
N CYS A 5 4.93 16.21 -4.35
CA CYS A 5 5.52 17.23 -3.52
C CYS A 5 6.99 16.95 -3.16
N MET A 6 7.62 15.93 -3.75
CA MET A 6 9.07 15.77 -3.62
C MET A 6 9.81 16.72 -4.55
N PRO A 7 10.91 17.31 -4.07
CA PRO A 7 11.92 17.90 -4.93
C PRO A 7 12.40 16.88 -5.98
N VAL A 8 12.59 17.30 -7.23
CA VAL A 8 13.04 16.41 -8.32
C VAL A 8 14.32 15.66 -7.93
N SER A 9 15.27 16.34 -7.30
CA SER A 9 16.52 15.73 -6.81
C SER A 9 16.30 14.55 -5.85
N ILE A 10 15.35 14.66 -4.92
CA ILE A 10 15.01 13.58 -3.97
C ILE A 10 14.27 12.47 -4.68
N PHE A 11 13.33 12.82 -5.56
CA PHE A 11 12.58 11.87 -6.36
C PHE A 11 13.51 10.95 -7.18
N LEU A 12 14.52 11.53 -7.84
CA LEU A 12 15.51 10.79 -8.64
C LEU A 12 16.48 9.96 -7.81
N ALA A 13 16.67 10.29 -6.53
CA ALA A 13 17.47 9.46 -5.63
C ALA A 13 16.74 8.17 -5.23
N ILE A 14 15.40 8.18 -5.26
CA ILE A 14 14.54 7.05 -4.90
C ILE A 14 14.18 6.23 -6.13
N VAL A 15 13.91 6.89 -7.26
CA VAL A 15 13.44 6.27 -8.50
C VAL A 15 14.57 6.16 -9.50
N TYR A 16 14.92 4.92 -9.87
CA TYR A 16 15.87 4.67 -10.94
C TYR A 16 15.25 4.96 -12.32
N LEU A 17 15.88 5.83 -13.09
CA LEU A 17 15.51 6.15 -14.47
C LEU A 17 16.47 5.50 -15.46
N SER A 18 15.94 4.60 -16.28
CA SER A 18 16.69 3.87 -17.31
C SER A 18 16.78 4.59 -18.66
N TYR A 19 16.21 5.79 -18.79
CA TYR A 19 16.17 6.54 -20.04
C TYR A 19 16.42 8.03 -19.82
N LYS A 20 16.86 8.70 -20.89
CA LYS A 20 17.20 10.12 -20.85
C LYS A 20 15.96 10.97 -21.06
N VAL A 21 15.59 11.78 -20.06
CA VAL A 21 14.56 12.81 -20.20
C VAL A 21 15.24 14.11 -20.66
N PRO A 22 14.83 14.70 -21.80
CA PRO A 22 15.35 15.98 -22.26
C PRO A 22 15.17 17.08 -21.20
N GLY A 23 16.18 17.93 -21.01
CA GLY A 23 16.13 19.05 -20.05
C GLY A 23 16.27 18.66 -18.56
N LEU A 24 16.17 17.37 -18.21
CA LEU A 24 16.20 16.93 -16.80
C LEU A 24 17.59 17.10 -16.19
N MET A 25 18.63 16.73 -16.93
CA MET A 25 20.01 16.85 -16.43
C MET A 25 20.42 18.32 -16.22
N GLU A 26 19.98 19.22 -17.10
CA GLU A 26 20.23 20.65 -16.99
C GLU A 26 19.50 21.25 -15.77
N LEU A 27 18.26 20.79 -15.51
CA LEU A 27 17.50 21.18 -14.33
C LEU A 27 18.17 20.73 -13.03
N LEU A 28 18.80 19.54 -13.01
CA LEU A 28 19.51 19.02 -11.85
C LEU A 28 20.86 19.68 -11.61
N LEU A 29 21.53 20.12 -12.67
CA LEU A 29 22.80 20.86 -12.56
C LEU A 29 22.60 22.24 -11.91
N HIS A 30 21.42 22.83 -12.10
CA HIS A 30 21.14 24.16 -11.60
C HIS A 30 21.01 24.17 -10.06
N PRO A 31 21.71 25.08 -9.35
CA PRO A 31 21.79 25.06 -7.89
C PRO A 31 20.43 25.18 -7.20
N THR A 32 19.52 25.97 -7.76
CA THR A 32 18.16 26.20 -7.26
C THR A 32 17.08 25.33 -7.91
N LYS A 33 17.10 25.13 -9.24
CA LYS A 33 16.02 24.43 -9.96
C LYS A 33 15.93 22.94 -9.65
N ARG A 34 17.00 22.31 -9.14
CA ARG A 34 16.98 20.91 -8.66
C ARG A 34 16.01 20.65 -7.50
N TYR A 35 15.56 21.70 -6.81
CA TYR A 35 14.63 21.61 -5.69
C TYR A 35 13.17 21.91 -6.08
N ILE A 36 12.90 22.15 -7.37
CA ILE A 36 11.53 22.26 -7.87
C ILE A 36 10.78 20.95 -7.58
N PHE A 37 9.48 21.03 -7.30
CA PHE A 37 8.68 19.83 -7.07
C PHE A 37 8.33 19.12 -8.37
N VAL A 38 8.15 17.80 -8.32
CA VAL A 38 7.78 17.00 -9.50
C VAL A 38 6.48 17.51 -10.15
N ARG A 39 5.53 18.02 -9.37
CA ARG A 39 4.27 18.60 -9.90
C ARG A 39 4.46 19.87 -10.72
N ASP A 40 5.51 20.64 -10.44
CA ASP A 40 5.77 21.95 -11.04
C ASP A 40 6.65 21.83 -12.30
N LEU A 41 7.02 20.60 -12.69
CA LEU A 41 7.75 20.35 -13.91
C LEU A 41 6.87 20.56 -15.16
N PRO A 42 7.46 21.04 -16.27
CA PRO A 42 6.80 21.06 -17.57
C PRO A 42 6.24 19.69 -17.94
N THR A 43 5.07 19.65 -18.60
CA THR A 43 4.39 18.41 -18.96
C THR A 43 5.28 17.45 -19.76
N GLU A 44 6.15 17.99 -20.63
CA GLU A 44 7.11 17.21 -21.43
C GLU A 44 8.13 16.42 -20.58
N MET A 45 8.47 16.93 -19.40
CA MET A 45 9.40 16.27 -18.46
C MET A 45 8.63 15.43 -17.45
N ARG A 46 7.46 15.90 -17.03
CA ARG A 46 6.61 15.25 -16.03
C ARG A 46 5.97 13.96 -16.56
N TYR A 47 5.51 13.95 -17.80
CA TYR A 47 4.88 12.78 -18.41
C TYR A 47 5.80 11.54 -18.42
N PRO A 48 7.05 11.59 -18.91
CA PRO A 48 7.96 10.46 -18.82
C PRO A 48 8.22 10.06 -17.36
N LEU A 49 8.50 11.03 -16.48
CA LEU A 49 8.79 10.75 -15.07
C LEU A 49 7.63 10.03 -14.37
N VAL A 50 6.39 10.44 -14.60
CA VAL A 50 5.20 10.03 -13.86
C VAL A 50 4.42 8.90 -14.52
N VAL A 51 4.15 9.02 -15.81
CA VAL A 51 3.23 8.14 -16.53
C VAL A 51 3.94 6.89 -17.05
N ARG A 52 5.20 7.01 -17.46
CA ARG A 52 5.95 5.90 -18.08
C ARG A 52 6.39 4.83 -17.07
N HIS A 53 6.53 5.19 -15.80
CA HIS A 53 7.30 4.35 -14.88
C HIS A 53 6.53 3.27 -14.13
N HIS A 54 5.21 3.14 -14.27
CA HIS A 54 4.39 2.19 -13.51
C HIS A 54 4.55 2.21 -11.96
N TYR A 55 5.45 3.00 -11.35
CA TYR A 55 5.61 3.04 -9.90
C TYR A 55 4.35 3.60 -9.23
N LEU A 56 3.60 4.48 -9.91
CA LEU A 56 2.31 4.91 -9.40
C LEU A 56 1.34 3.74 -9.29
N TYR A 57 1.36 2.85 -10.28
CA TYR A 57 0.58 1.62 -10.22
C TYR A 57 1.04 0.72 -9.08
N CYS A 58 2.35 0.44 -8.97
CA CYS A 58 2.89 -0.40 -7.90
C CYS A 58 2.64 0.17 -6.50
N ILE A 59 2.80 1.48 -6.32
CA ILE A 59 2.52 2.14 -5.03
C ILE A 59 1.02 2.09 -4.74
N MET A 60 0.16 2.33 -5.73
CA MET A 60 -1.28 2.19 -5.55
C MET A 60 -1.68 0.74 -5.24
N GLU A 61 -1.02 -0.25 -5.81
CA GLU A 61 -1.22 -1.67 -5.52
C GLU A 61 -0.83 -2.02 -4.08
N VAL A 62 0.33 -1.54 -3.62
CA VAL A 62 0.76 -1.66 -2.22
C VAL A 62 -0.21 -0.96 -1.29
N LEU A 63 -0.66 0.26 -1.61
CA LEU A 63 -1.62 1.01 -0.79
C LEU A 63 -2.97 0.27 -0.73
N LYS A 64 -3.46 -0.28 -1.84
CA LYS A 64 -4.67 -1.11 -1.85
C LYS A 64 -4.50 -2.34 -0.95
N TYR A 65 -3.36 -3.02 -1.02
CA TYR A 65 -3.07 -4.17 -0.16
C TYR A 65 -2.99 -3.78 1.32
N LEU A 66 -2.37 -2.63 1.65
CA LEU A 66 -2.40 -2.10 3.02
C LEU A 66 -3.82 -1.75 3.47
N SER A 67 -4.69 -1.32 2.54
CA SER A 67 -6.09 -1.01 2.82
C SER A 67 -6.91 -2.27 3.07
N THR A 68 -6.69 -3.36 2.33
CA THR A 68 -7.35 -4.65 2.58
C THR A 68 -6.93 -5.25 3.93
N LEU A 69 -5.70 -4.98 4.37
CA LEU A 69 -5.22 -5.33 5.71
C LEU A 69 -5.77 -4.40 6.83
N GLY A 70 -6.53 -3.37 6.49
CA GLY A 70 -7.07 -2.40 7.45
C GLY A 70 -6.01 -1.48 8.07
N LEU A 71 -4.82 -1.38 7.47
CA LEU A 71 -3.74 -0.52 7.95
C LEU A 71 -3.89 0.92 7.49
N ILE A 72 -4.54 1.11 6.34
CA ILE A 72 -4.87 2.43 5.82
C ILE A 72 -6.33 2.49 5.39
N THR A 73 -6.91 3.68 5.42
CA THR A 73 -8.23 3.95 4.86
C THR A 73 -8.11 5.10 3.87
N PHE A 74 -8.60 4.87 2.65
CA PHE A 74 -8.81 5.94 1.69
C PHE A 74 -10.03 6.74 2.12
N VAL A 75 -9.86 8.05 2.29
CA VAL A 75 -10.97 8.96 2.52
C VAL A 75 -11.50 9.38 1.15
N ASP A 76 -12.75 9.02 0.88
CA ASP A 76 -13.37 9.22 -0.42
C ASP A 76 -13.43 10.71 -0.79
N ARG A 77 -12.76 11.04 -1.89
CA ARG A 77 -13.01 12.24 -2.67
C ARG A 77 -13.51 11.78 -4.04
N PRO A 78 -14.34 12.57 -4.74
CA PRO A 78 -14.63 12.30 -6.14
C PRO A 78 -13.32 12.38 -6.93
N ILE A 79 -12.86 11.23 -7.44
CA ILE A 79 -11.57 11.10 -8.12
C ILE A 79 -11.84 10.80 -9.60
N ILE A 80 -11.40 11.70 -10.48
CA ILE A 80 -11.67 11.68 -11.93
C ILE A 80 -10.49 11.03 -12.68
N SER A 81 -9.29 11.02 -12.10
CA SER A 81 -8.09 10.47 -12.74
C SER A 81 -7.16 9.68 -11.81
N CYS A 82 -6.27 8.86 -12.39
CA CYS A 82 -5.25 8.11 -11.64
C CYS A 82 -4.28 9.02 -10.87
N LEU A 83 -4.01 10.21 -11.41
CA LEU A 83 -3.15 11.22 -10.77
C LEU A 83 -3.81 11.77 -9.50
N GLU A 84 -5.14 11.95 -9.53
CA GLU A 84 -5.94 12.37 -8.38
C GLU A 84 -6.13 11.25 -7.34
N LYS A 85 -6.01 9.96 -7.72
CA LYS A 85 -6.00 8.85 -6.74
C LYS A 85 -4.86 8.96 -5.74
N LEU A 86 -3.73 9.58 -6.12
CA LEU A 86 -2.60 9.87 -5.22
C LEU A 86 -2.81 11.13 -4.38
N ASN A 87 -3.78 11.96 -4.78
CA ASN A 87 -4.30 13.09 -4.02
C ASN A 87 -5.45 12.68 -3.08
N ALA A 88 -5.79 11.38 -3.04
CA ALA A 88 -6.70 10.85 -2.04
C ALA A 88 -6.08 11.05 -0.65
N LEU A 89 -6.90 11.52 0.29
CA LEU A 89 -6.46 11.65 1.68
C LEU A 89 -6.41 10.22 2.25
N ILE A 90 -5.24 9.79 2.70
CA ILE A 90 -5.05 8.46 3.28
C ILE A 90 -4.92 8.62 4.79
N TYR A 91 -5.81 7.98 5.52
CA TYR A 91 -5.69 7.85 6.97
C TYR A 91 -4.89 6.59 7.29
N VAL A 92 -3.80 6.74 8.05
CA VAL A 92 -2.98 5.61 8.51
C VAL A 92 -3.43 5.23 9.92
N HIS A 93 -3.83 3.98 10.12
CA HIS A 93 -4.26 3.50 11.42
C HIS A 93 -3.02 3.25 12.30
N PRO A 94 -2.85 3.98 13.42
CA PRO A 94 -1.71 3.76 14.31
C PRO A 94 -1.84 2.44 15.08
N LYS A 95 -3.07 1.95 15.25
CA LYS A 95 -3.39 0.72 15.96
C LYS A 95 -4.20 -0.19 15.06
N SER A 96 -3.82 -1.46 14.98
CA SER A 96 -4.62 -2.51 14.36
C SER A 96 -4.66 -3.74 15.27
N TYR A 97 -5.54 -4.68 14.99
CA TYR A 97 -5.57 -5.95 15.68
C TYR A 97 -5.79 -7.10 14.71
N LEU A 98 -5.15 -8.23 14.98
CA LEU A 98 -5.43 -9.50 14.32
C LEU A 98 -6.29 -10.34 15.25
N ILE A 99 -7.35 -10.91 14.71
CA ILE A 99 -8.20 -11.83 15.44
C ILE A 99 -7.73 -13.24 15.15
N ASN A 100 -7.45 -14.01 16.19
CA ASN A 100 -7.12 -15.41 16.02
C ASN A 100 -8.40 -16.26 16.09
N THR A 101 -8.80 -16.81 14.95
CA THR A 101 -9.99 -17.66 14.78
C THR A 101 -9.69 -19.17 14.84
N ILE A 102 -8.43 -19.57 15.11
CA ILE A 102 -7.99 -20.97 15.09
C ILE A 102 -8.76 -21.85 16.10
N ASN A 103 -9.26 -21.26 17.20
CA ASN A 103 -9.97 -21.99 18.25
C ASN A 103 -11.48 -22.17 17.97
N GLN A 104 -11.94 -22.00 16.73
CA GLN A 104 -13.24 -22.53 16.29
C GLN A 104 -13.17 -24.07 16.32
N THR A 105 -13.30 -24.67 17.50
CA THR A 105 -13.20 -26.13 17.70
C THR A 105 -14.48 -26.88 17.35
N ASN A 106 -15.52 -26.21 16.84
CA ASN A 106 -16.81 -26.85 16.69
C ASN A 106 -17.26 -26.74 15.23
N ASN A 107 -17.73 -27.87 14.71
CA ASN A 107 -18.16 -28.15 13.34
C ASN A 107 -19.37 -27.31 12.86
N SER A 108 -19.44 -26.02 13.17
CA SER A 108 -20.44 -25.10 12.65
C SER A 108 -19.79 -24.23 11.58
N ASN A 109 -20.20 -24.41 10.32
CA ASN A 109 -19.96 -23.47 9.22
C ASN A 109 -20.75 -22.15 9.42
N GLU A 110 -20.91 -21.72 10.67
CA GLU A 110 -21.68 -20.53 11.01
C GLU A 110 -20.80 -19.30 10.76
N PRO A 111 -21.38 -18.23 10.19
CA PRO A 111 -20.68 -16.96 10.07
C PRO A 111 -20.21 -16.50 11.46
N ILE A 112 -19.09 -15.78 11.50
CA ILE A 112 -18.54 -15.26 12.76
C ILE A 112 -19.51 -14.22 13.33
N ASP A 113 -20.44 -14.67 14.16
CA ASP A 113 -21.52 -13.84 14.70
C ASP A 113 -21.00 -12.75 15.65
N ASN A 114 -19.88 -13.02 16.35
CA ASN A 114 -19.29 -12.08 17.30
C ASN A 114 -17.75 -12.15 17.35
N MET A 115 -17.10 -11.24 16.61
CA MET A 115 -15.64 -11.05 16.63
C MET A 115 -15.07 -10.71 18.02
N SER A 116 -15.89 -10.28 18.98
CA SER A 116 -15.43 -9.95 20.33
C SER A 116 -15.01 -11.16 21.16
N ASN A 117 -15.48 -12.36 20.80
CA ASN A 117 -15.23 -13.59 21.56
C ASN A 117 -13.86 -14.22 21.26
N TYR A 118 -13.14 -13.70 20.26
CA TYR A 118 -11.87 -14.25 19.83
C TYR A 118 -10.70 -13.46 20.41
N PRO A 119 -9.58 -14.15 20.71
CA PRO A 119 -8.38 -13.49 21.19
C PRO A 119 -7.87 -12.51 20.13
N LYS A 120 -7.81 -11.22 20.52
CA LYS A 120 -7.32 -10.12 19.69
C LYS A 120 -5.86 -9.87 20.02
N GLN A 121 -5.01 -9.93 19.00
CA GLN A 121 -3.63 -9.50 19.11
C GLN A 121 -3.49 -8.07 18.58
N ILE A 122 -3.25 -7.14 19.50
CA ILE A 122 -3.17 -5.70 19.19
C ILE A 122 -1.74 -5.34 18.76
N TYR A 123 -1.65 -4.52 17.73
CA TYR A 123 -0.42 -3.98 17.18
C TYR A 123 -0.47 -2.45 17.20
N ASN A 124 0.66 -1.84 17.55
CA ASN A 124 0.82 -0.39 17.56
C ASN A 124 2.01 -0.01 16.67
N PHE A 125 1.75 0.74 15.61
CA PHE A 125 2.70 1.08 14.55
C PHE A 125 3.51 2.32 14.89
N ILE A 126 4.19 2.28 16.05
CA ILE A 126 5.11 3.34 16.47
C ILE A 126 6.50 3.15 15.84
N SER A 127 6.88 1.91 15.49
CA SER A 127 8.20 1.60 14.94
C SER A 127 8.11 0.68 13.73
N LEU A 128 9.11 0.78 12.85
CA LEU A 128 9.27 -0.11 11.69
C LEU A 128 9.34 -1.58 12.10
N LYS A 129 9.93 -1.88 13.26
CA LYS A 129 9.98 -3.24 13.84
C LYS A 129 8.58 -3.79 14.09
N ASN A 130 7.67 -2.97 14.62
CA ASN A 130 6.30 -3.39 14.89
C ASN A 130 5.50 -3.60 13.61
N ALA A 131 5.71 -2.74 12.60
CA ALA A 131 5.12 -2.88 11.28
C ALA A 131 5.58 -4.19 10.60
N ASN A 132 6.90 -4.44 10.59
CA ASN A 132 7.45 -5.67 10.02
C ASN A 132 6.93 -6.94 10.72
N ARG A 133 6.75 -6.90 12.05
CA ARG A 133 6.19 -8.01 12.81
C ARG A 133 4.72 -8.29 12.45
N PHE A 134 3.93 -7.25 12.21
CA PHE A 134 2.56 -7.39 11.74
C PHE A 134 2.52 -7.99 10.33
N CYS A 135 3.27 -7.42 9.38
CA CYS A 135 3.33 -7.90 8.01
C CYS A 135 3.81 -9.36 7.92
N ALA A 136 4.84 -9.73 8.69
CA ALA A 136 5.32 -11.11 8.73
C ALA A 136 4.25 -12.09 9.21
N LYS A 137 3.42 -11.70 10.21
CA LYS A 137 2.30 -12.54 10.63
C LYS A 137 1.25 -12.67 9.53
N CYS A 138 0.85 -11.57 8.89
CA CYS A 138 -0.12 -11.59 7.79
C CYS A 138 0.34 -12.48 6.62
N LEU A 139 1.61 -12.38 6.21
CA LEU A 139 2.18 -13.21 5.14
C LEU A 139 2.24 -14.69 5.50
N VAL A 140 2.50 -15.02 6.77
CA VAL A 140 2.42 -16.41 7.25
C VAL A 140 0.98 -16.92 7.17
N TYR A 141 -0.01 -16.12 7.56
CA TYR A 141 -1.42 -16.50 7.42
C TYR A 141 -1.84 -16.68 5.96
N GLU A 142 -1.40 -15.80 5.05
CA GLU A 142 -1.66 -15.89 3.61
C GLU A 142 -1.09 -17.19 3.03
N ARG A 143 0.18 -17.51 3.30
CA ARG A 143 0.78 -18.79 2.87
C ARG A 143 0.11 -20.02 3.48
N LEU A 144 -0.30 -19.95 4.74
CA LEU A 144 -1.03 -21.06 5.38
C LEU A 144 -2.39 -21.28 4.72
N SER A 145 -3.05 -20.22 4.23
CA SER A 145 -4.30 -20.34 3.48
C SER A 145 -4.12 -20.98 2.09
N GLU A 146 -2.96 -20.81 1.47
CA GLU A 146 -2.61 -21.38 0.16
C GLU A 146 -2.14 -22.85 0.22
N THR A 147 -1.62 -23.29 1.37
CA THR A 147 -1.28 -24.72 1.56
C THR A 147 -2.54 -25.60 1.66
N SER A 148 -2.42 -26.89 1.35
CA SER A 148 -3.50 -27.91 1.38
C SER A 148 -4.25 -28.06 2.71
N ILE A 149 -3.78 -27.38 3.77
CA ILE A 149 -4.45 -27.26 5.08
C ILE A 149 -5.49 -26.13 5.06
N GLY A 150 -5.25 -25.02 4.35
CA GLY A 150 -6.20 -23.92 4.17
C GLY A 150 -7.28 -24.19 3.11
N THR A 151 -6.96 -24.98 2.08
CA THR A 151 -7.93 -25.40 1.04
C THR A 151 -8.95 -26.40 1.56
N ARG A 152 -8.61 -27.21 2.58
CA ARG A 152 -9.58 -28.08 3.27
C ARG A 152 -10.69 -27.31 3.97
N ASN A 153 -10.44 -26.06 4.36
CA ASN A 153 -11.43 -25.21 5.04
C ASN A 153 -12.18 -24.28 4.09
N SER A 154 -11.73 -24.12 2.84
CA SER A 154 -12.36 -23.26 1.84
C SER A 154 -13.06 -24.02 0.71
N GLN A 155 -12.72 -25.29 0.46
CA GLN A 155 -13.44 -26.12 -0.52
C GLN A 155 -14.81 -26.62 -0.02
N THR A 156 -15.08 -26.60 1.28
CA THR A 156 -16.42 -26.89 1.84
C THR A 156 -17.44 -25.76 1.64
N ALA A 157 -17.03 -24.60 1.11
CA ALA A 157 -17.92 -23.44 0.90
C ALA A 157 -18.43 -23.27 -0.55
N ILE A 158 -18.02 -24.10 -1.50
CA ILE A 158 -18.40 -23.96 -2.94
C ILE A 158 -19.33 -25.10 -3.42
N GLN A 159 -19.69 -26.05 -2.56
CA GLN A 159 -20.67 -27.09 -2.88
C GLN A 159 -21.81 -27.14 -1.86
N GLN A 160 -22.53 -26.03 -1.68
CA GLN A 160 -23.96 -26.04 -1.30
C GLN A 160 -24.66 -24.84 -1.93
#